data_AF-A0A420WLA7-F1
#
_entry.id   AF-A0A420WLA7-F1
#
_cell.length_a   1.000
_cell.length_b   1.000
_cell.length_c   1.000
_cell.angle_alpha   90.00
_cell.angle_beta   90.00
_cell.angle_gamma   90.00
#
_symmetry.space_group_name_H-M   'P 1'
#
loop_
_entity.id
_entity.type
_entity.pdbx_description
1 polymer ?
#
loop_
_entity_poly.entity_id
_entity_poly.type
_entity_poly.pdbx_seq_one_letter_code
_entity_poly.pdbx_strand_id
1 'polypeptide(L)'
;MTIKSIVLSGAVLLGALSIAQTASAVDRYVGEVILVGFNFCPRGTAAADGQLLAIDQNSSLFALYGTTYGGDGRTVFGLPDLRGRTVVGDGTGPGLTSRRIGARGGVETVKNLPKNVATADGDSAQQFTEGSEQNMQPFQVMKYCVVTNGIFPSRN
;
A
#
# COMPACT_ATOMS: atom_id res chain seq x y z
N MET A 1 -26.98 -2.81 -77.96
CA MET A 1 -26.69 -1.52 -77.31
C MET A 1 -26.68 -1.77 -75.80
N THR A 2 -25.50 -1.72 -75.21
CA THR A 2 -25.09 -2.27 -73.90
C THR A 2 -24.98 -1.16 -72.85
N ILE A 3 -25.73 -1.21 -71.74
CA ILE A 3 -25.53 -0.41 -70.51
C ILE A 3 -26.08 -1.24 -69.33
N LYS A 4 -25.24 -1.95 -68.56
CA LYS A 4 -24.45 -1.58 -67.35
C LYS A 4 -25.22 -1.72 -66.01
N SER A 5 -24.62 -2.52 -65.13
CA SER A 5 -25.03 -2.99 -63.79
C SER A 5 -24.93 -1.93 -62.67
N ILE A 6 -25.84 -2.00 -61.68
CA ILE A 6 -25.75 -1.36 -60.33
C ILE A 6 -26.35 -2.38 -59.33
N VAL A 7 -25.55 -3.28 -58.75
CA VAL A 7 -24.88 -3.23 -57.43
C VAL A 7 -25.84 -3.02 -56.24
N LEU A 8 -26.03 -4.12 -55.49
CA LEU A 8 -26.55 -4.20 -54.13
C LEU A 8 -25.73 -3.31 -53.19
N SER A 9 -26.37 -2.42 -52.43
CA SER A 9 -25.78 -1.80 -51.23
C SER A 9 -26.86 -1.40 -50.25
N GLY A 10 -27.03 -2.24 -49.24
CA GLY A 10 -27.76 -1.95 -48.01
C GLY A 10 -27.09 -2.73 -46.89
N ALA A 11 -25.80 -2.44 -46.66
CA ALA A 11 -25.05 -2.99 -45.54
C ALA A 11 -25.68 -2.50 -44.24
N VAL A 12 -26.46 -3.35 -43.59
CA VAL A 12 -26.78 -3.19 -42.17
C VAL A 12 -25.46 -3.39 -41.42
N LEU A 13 -24.86 -2.28 -41.01
CA LEU A 13 -23.78 -2.24 -40.05
C LEU A 13 -24.29 -2.86 -38.74
N LEU A 14 -24.02 -4.16 -38.54
CA LEU A 14 -24.00 -4.74 -37.20
C LEU A 14 -22.83 -4.08 -36.46
N GLY A 15 -23.14 -2.96 -35.80
CA GLY A 15 -22.27 -2.38 -34.79
C GLY A 15 -21.98 -3.46 -33.76
N ALA A 16 -20.70 -3.79 -33.60
CA ALA A 16 -20.26 -4.68 -32.55
C ALA A 16 -20.73 -4.12 -31.21
N LEU A 17 -21.71 -4.78 -30.60
CA LEU A 17 -22.10 -4.53 -29.23
C LEU A 17 -20.91 -4.96 -28.37
N SER A 18 -20.05 -4.01 -28.00
CA SER A 18 -19.04 -4.27 -26.98
C SER A 18 -19.80 -4.61 -25.71
N ILE A 19 -19.78 -5.90 -25.33
CA ILE A 19 -20.18 -6.32 -24.01
C ILE A 19 -19.15 -5.66 -23.10
N ALA A 20 -19.52 -4.52 -22.49
CA ALA A 20 -18.76 -3.94 -21.40
C ALA A 20 -18.69 -5.03 -20.34
N GLN A 21 -17.54 -5.68 -20.26
CA GLN A 21 -17.29 -6.73 -19.30
C GLN A 21 -17.56 -6.10 -17.94
N THR A 22 -18.64 -6.50 -17.29
CA THR A 22 -18.87 -6.18 -15.88
C THR A 22 -17.75 -6.90 -15.14
N ALA A 23 -16.60 -6.24 -15.01
CA ALA A 23 -15.62 -6.58 -14.01
C ALA A 23 -16.40 -6.49 -12.71
N SER A 24 -16.77 -7.66 -12.17
CA SER A 24 -17.37 -7.77 -10.85
C SER A 24 -16.47 -6.96 -9.94
N ALA A 25 -16.97 -5.80 -9.51
CA ALA A 25 -16.26 -5.00 -8.54
C ALA A 25 -16.15 -5.92 -7.34
N VAL A 26 -14.94 -6.38 -7.02
CA VAL A 26 -14.69 -6.96 -5.70
C VAL A 26 -15.16 -5.89 -4.74
N ASP A 27 -16.21 -6.19 -3.99
CA ASP A 27 -16.80 -5.29 -3.01
C ASP A 27 -15.77 -5.09 -1.90
N ARG A 28 -14.95 -4.05 -2.08
CA ARG A 28 -13.90 -3.68 -1.13
C ARG A 28 -14.45 -2.71 -0.12
N TYR A 29 -13.98 -2.83 1.11
CA TYR A 29 -14.31 -1.85 2.13
C TYR A 29 -13.45 -0.61 1.95
N VAL A 30 -14.05 0.58 2.10
CA VAL A 30 -13.28 1.83 2.20
C VAL A 30 -12.29 1.69 3.35
N GLY A 31 -11.04 2.10 3.14
CA GLY A 31 -9.98 2.03 4.13
C GLY A 31 -9.28 0.66 4.22
N GLU A 32 -9.69 -0.32 3.43
CA GLU A 32 -8.93 -1.56 3.27
C GLU A 32 -7.57 -1.28 2.63
N VAL A 33 -6.53 -1.97 3.10
CA VAL A 33 -5.19 -1.94 2.49
C VAL A 33 -5.00 -3.23 1.71
N ILE A 34 -4.82 -3.11 0.41
CA ILE A 34 -4.60 -4.23 -0.51
C ILE A 34 -3.14 -4.29 -0.96
N LEU A 35 -2.64 -5.50 -1.18
CA LEU A 35 -1.36 -5.73 -1.85
C LEU A 35 -1.59 -5.96 -3.35
N VAL A 36 -0.76 -5.32 -4.16
CA VAL A 36 -0.73 -5.51 -5.62
C VAL A 36 0.69 -5.83 -6.10
N GLY A 37 0.79 -6.72 -7.08
CA GLY A 37 2.07 -7.13 -7.69
C GLY A 37 2.56 -6.23 -8.83
N PHE A 38 1.77 -5.23 -9.23
CA PHE A 38 2.11 -4.27 -10.29
C PHE A 38 2.47 -2.90 -9.71
N ASN A 39 3.01 -2.01 -10.54
CA ASN A 39 3.67 -0.78 -10.11
C ASN A 39 2.74 0.43 -9.89
N PHE A 40 1.41 0.26 -10.00
CA PHE A 40 0.43 1.33 -9.82
C PHE A 40 -0.71 0.89 -8.90
N CYS A 41 -1.45 1.86 -8.35
CA CYS A 41 -2.69 1.59 -7.63
C CYS A 41 -3.88 1.72 -8.59
N PRO A 42 -4.77 0.71 -8.67
CA PRO A 42 -5.90 0.75 -9.59
C PRO A 42 -6.88 1.89 -9.21
N ARG A 43 -7.79 2.24 -10.14
CA ARG A 43 -8.81 3.27 -9.87
C ARG A 43 -9.62 2.92 -8.61
N GLY A 44 -10.00 3.96 -7.86
CA GLY A 44 -10.68 3.80 -6.56
C GLY A 44 -9.74 3.41 -5.41
N THR A 45 -8.42 3.47 -5.63
CA THR A 45 -7.42 3.25 -4.60
C THR A 45 -6.31 4.31 -4.70
N ALA A 46 -5.54 4.46 -3.62
CA ALA A 46 -4.41 5.37 -3.51
C ALA A 46 -3.20 4.64 -2.92
N ALA A 47 -1.97 5.05 -3.25
CA ALA A 47 -0.78 4.40 -2.70
C ALA A 47 -0.66 4.66 -1.19
N ALA A 48 -0.30 3.62 -0.42
CA ALA A 48 -0.03 3.72 1.01
C ALA A 48 1.39 4.26 1.27
N ASP A 49 1.68 5.45 0.72
CA ASP A 49 3.00 6.09 0.71
C ASP A 49 3.07 7.31 1.66
N GLY A 50 2.13 7.44 2.60
CA GLY A 50 2.12 8.53 3.59
C GLY A 50 1.58 9.88 3.08
N GLN A 51 0.99 9.91 1.90
CA GLN A 51 0.45 11.15 1.30
C GLN A 51 -0.75 11.70 2.08
N LEU A 52 -0.93 13.02 2.00
CA LEU A 52 -2.11 13.71 2.52
C LEU A 52 -3.22 13.74 1.47
N LEU A 53 -4.46 13.47 1.89
CA LEU A 53 -5.65 13.57 1.06
C LEU A 53 -6.60 14.64 1.61
N ALA A 54 -7.30 15.30 0.70
CA ALA A 54 -8.32 16.27 1.06
C ALA A 54 -9.57 15.56 1.61
N ILE A 55 -10.09 16.07 2.73
CA ILE A 55 -11.22 15.47 3.47
C ILE A 55 -12.52 15.63 2.66
N ASP A 56 -12.69 16.74 1.97
CA ASP A 56 -13.87 17.05 1.14
C ASP A 56 -14.13 16.00 0.06
N GLN A 57 -13.07 15.44 -0.53
CA GLN A 57 -13.14 14.42 -1.57
C GLN A 57 -13.11 12.98 -1.03
N ASN A 58 -12.75 12.78 0.24
CA ASN A 58 -12.51 11.45 0.83
C ASN A 58 -13.14 11.32 2.22
N SER A 59 -14.34 11.89 2.40
CA SER A 59 -15.01 11.99 3.71
C SER A 59 -15.28 10.63 4.36
N SER A 60 -15.63 9.61 3.57
CA SER A 60 -15.84 8.23 4.05
C SER A 60 -14.55 7.61 4.58
N LEU A 61 -13.43 7.79 3.88
CA LEU A 61 -12.14 7.29 4.32
C LEU A 61 -11.64 8.04 5.56
N PHE A 62 -11.84 9.36 5.60
CA PHE A 62 -11.51 10.17 6.78
C PHE A 62 -12.30 9.73 8.02
N ALA A 63 -13.59 9.37 7.88
CA ALA A 63 -14.38 8.88 9.00
C ALA A 63 -13.82 7.58 9.63
N LEU A 64 -13.05 6.81 8.88
CA LEU A 64 -12.38 5.60 9.36
C LEU A 64 -10.98 5.88 9.90
N TYR A 65 -10.18 6.66 9.18
CA TYR A 65 -8.76 6.86 9.50
C TYR A 65 -8.52 8.00 10.49
N GLY A 66 -9.40 9.00 10.50
CA GLY A 66 -9.20 10.27 11.21
C GLY A 66 -7.84 10.87 10.86
N THR A 67 -7.11 11.32 11.88
CA THR A 67 -5.75 11.84 11.75
C THR A 67 -4.68 10.84 12.18
N THR A 68 -5.00 9.53 12.23
CA THR A 68 -4.10 8.48 12.72
C THR A 68 -2.74 8.50 12.03
N TYR A 69 -2.71 8.85 10.74
CA TYR A 69 -1.49 8.91 9.93
C TYR A 69 -1.06 10.34 9.58
N GLY A 70 -1.61 11.36 10.27
CA GLY A 70 -1.27 12.76 10.10
C GLY A 70 -2.37 13.60 9.43
N GLY A 71 -1.99 14.80 8.98
CA GLY A 71 -2.90 15.83 8.50
C GLY A 71 -3.42 16.75 9.61
N ASP A 72 -4.20 17.75 9.23
CA ASP A 72 -4.74 18.75 10.16
C ASP A 72 -6.12 18.37 10.73
N GLY A 73 -6.75 17.32 10.18
CA GLY A 73 -8.08 16.85 10.57
C GLY A 73 -9.22 17.84 10.22
N ARG A 74 -8.92 18.89 9.45
CA ARG A 74 -9.87 19.94 9.06
C ARG A 74 -10.01 20.02 7.54
N THR A 75 -8.88 20.08 6.84
CA THR A 75 -8.83 20.14 5.38
C THR A 75 -8.23 18.86 4.79
N VAL A 76 -7.27 18.25 5.49
CA VAL A 76 -6.52 17.08 5.03
C VAL A 76 -6.27 16.05 6.12
N PHE A 77 -6.08 14.79 5.71
CA PHE A 77 -5.67 13.69 6.56
C PHE A 77 -4.63 12.81 5.85
N GLY A 78 -3.83 12.06 6.63
CA GLY A 78 -2.79 11.20 6.08
C GLY A 78 -3.24 9.77 5.78
N LEU A 79 -2.61 9.16 4.78
CA LEU A 79 -2.62 7.71 4.57
C LEU A 79 -1.46 7.03 5.34
N PRO A 80 -1.52 5.71 5.59
CA PRO A 80 -0.38 4.94 6.05
C PRO A 80 0.84 5.15 5.12
N ASP A 81 2.03 5.12 5.70
CA ASP A 81 3.30 5.04 4.97
C ASP A 81 3.87 3.64 5.19
N LEU A 82 3.72 2.76 4.19
CA LEU A 82 4.16 1.37 4.24
C LEU A 82 5.43 1.10 3.41
N ARG A 83 6.07 2.15 2.89
CA ARG A 83 7.33 2.02 2.17
C ARG A 83 8.42 1.57 3.14
N GLY A 84 9.15 0.50 2.78
CA GLY A 84 10.20 -0.07 3.61
C GLY A 84 9.70 -0.70 4.92
N ARG A 85 8.38 -0.95 5.06
CA ARG A 85 7.79 -1.43 6.31
C ARG A 85 7.00 -2.72 6.12
N THR A 86 7.12 -3.59 7.12
CA THR A 86 6.25 -4.76 7.30
C THR A 86 5.07 -4.37 8.18
N VAL A 87 3.86 -4.78 7.77
CA VAL A 87 2.65 -4.62 8.59
C VAL A 87 2.71 -5.60 9.75
N VAL A 88 2.42 -5.11 10.96
CA VAL A 88 2.31 -5.91 12.18
C VAL A 88 0.95 -5.65 12.83
N GLY A 89 0.41 -6.65 13.52
CA GLY A 89 -0.87 -6.53 14.23
C GLY A 89 -0.80 -5.48 15.34
N ASP A 90 -1.91 -4.78 15.55
CA ASP A 90 -2.10 -3.91 16.71
C ASP A 90 -2.50 -4.74 17.94
N GLY A 91 -2.29 -4.15 19.12
CA GLY A 91 -2.72 -4.71 20.39
C GLY A 91 -1.62 -4.91 21.41
N THR A 92 -2.01 -5.57 22.50
CA THR A 92 -1.20 -5.85 23.68
C THR A 92 -1.40 -7.29 24.11
N GLY A 93 -0.35 -7.95 24.60
CA GLY A 93 -0.45 -9.31 25.16
C GLY A 93 0.72 -9.63 26.08
N PRO A 94 0.63 -10.69 26.92
CA PRO A 94 1.72 -11.10 27.78
C PRO A 94 3.02 -11.35 26.99
N GLY A 95 4.10 -10.69 27.37
CA GLY A 95 5.39 -10.79 26.67
C GLY A 95 5.46 -10.07 25.31
N LEU A 96 4.40 -9.37 24.88
CA LEU A 96 4.40 -8.58 23.65
C LEU A 96 4.65 -7.10 23.93
N THR A 97 5.37 -6.45 23.02
CA THR A 97 5.41 -4.99 22.99
C THR A 97 4.05 -4.45 22.52
N SER A 98 3.45 -3.56 23.31
CA SER A 98 2.21 -2.86 22.96
C SER A 98 2.38 -2.03 21.69
N ARG A 99 1.54 -2.28 20.68
CA ARG A 99 1.53 -1.53 19.41
C ARG A 99 0.15 -0.99 19.14
N ARG A 100 0.04 0.33 19.00
CA ARG A 100 -1.21 0.98 18.58
C ARG A 100 -1.22 1.12 17.07
N ILE A 101 -2.40 1.10 16.47
CA ILE A 101 -2.55 1.44 15.04
C ILE A 101 -1.91 2.80 14.75
N GLY A 102 -1.20 2.91 13.62
CA GLY A 102 -0.44 4.10 13.25
C GLY A 102 0.94 4.24 13.90
N ALA A 103 1.27 3.44 14.92
CA ALA A 103 2.61 3.45 15.51
C ALA A 103 3.66 3.00 14.49
N ARG A 104 4.80 3.68 14.47
CA ARG A 104 5.97 3.34 13.66
C ARG A 104 7.08 2.81 14.56
N GLY A 105 7.78 1.77 14.12
CA GLY A 105 8.89 1.18 14.85
C GLY A 105 9.89 0.50 13.92
N GLY A 106 11.00 0.03 14.49
CA GLY A 106 12.12 -0.53 13.74
C GLY A 106 13.02 0.53 13.09
N VAL A 107 14.14 0.06 12.55
CA VAL A 107 15.10 0.84 11.75
C VAL A 107 15.41 0.06 10.49
N GLU A 108 15.60 0.74 9.36
CA GLU A 108 15.98 0.08 8.09
C GLU A 108 17.43 -0.42 8.12
N THR A 109 18.23 0.05 9.06
CA THR A 109 19.65 -0.30 9.18
C THR A 109 20.05 -0.35 10.64
N VAL A 110 20.62 -1.47 11.06
CA VAL A 110 21.17 -1.65 12.40
C VAL A 110 22.66 -1.30 12.36
N LYS A 111 23.08 -0.34 13.18
CA LYS A 111 24.51 -0.05 13.39
C LYS A 111 25.02 -0.98 14.50
N ASN A 112 25.89 -1.92 14.15
CA ASN A 112 26.61 -2.70 15.15
C ASN A 112 27.65 -1.79 15.79
N LEU A 113 27.55 -1.57 17.11
CA LEU A 113 28.58 -0.88 17.87
C LEU A 113 29.75 -1.86 18.08
N PRO A 114 31.02 -1.38 18.06
CA PRO A 114 32.16 -2.25 18.32
C PRO A 114 32.01 -2.88 19.70
N LYS A 115 31.99 -4.22 19.75
CA LYS A 115 32.11 -4.96 21.00
C LYS A 115 33.60 -5.14 21.26
N ASN A 116 34.13 -4.48 22.29
CA ASN A 116 35.44 -4.82 22.83
C ASN A 116 35.32 -6.21 23.46
N VAL A 117 35.66 -7.25 22.71
CA VAL A 117 35.85 -8.58 23.27
C VAL A 117 37.18 -8.53 24.00
N ALA A 118 37.14 -8.56 25.34
CA ALA A 118 38.34 -8.79 26.12
C ALA A 118 38.80 -10.23 25.84
N THR A 119 39.83 -10.38 25.01
CA THR A 119 40.58 -11.62 24.90
C THR A 119 41.40 -11.77 26.18
N ALA A 120 41.23 -12.89 26.88
CA ALA A 120 41.94 -13.17 28.13
C ALA A 120 43.44 -13.47 27.91
N ASP A 121 43.83 -13.72 26.66
CA ASP A 121 45.19 -13.96 26.23
C ASP A 121 45.61 -12.81 25.32
N GLY A 122 46.90 -12.45 25.31
CA GLY A 122 47.46 -11.20 24.75
C GLY A 122 47.32 -10.97 23.23
N ASP A 123 46.29 -11.51 22.60
CA ASP A 123 45.87 -11.20 21.25
C ASP A 123 45.22 -9.82 21.20
N SER A 124 45.64 -9.05 20.19
CA SER A 124 45.17 -7.69 19.92
C SER A 124 43.64 -7.65 19.88
N ALA A 125 43.03 -6.71 20.60
CA ALA A 125 41.59 -6.48 20.56
C ALA A 125 41.10 -6.42 19.10
N GLN A 126 40.29 -7.40 18.70
CA GLN A 126 39.67 -7.42 17.38
C GLN A 126 38.60 -6.34 17.35
N GLN A 127 38.95 -5.16 16.82
CA GLN A 127 37.99 -4.11 16.55
C GLN A 127 37.13 -4.55 15.36
N PHE A 128 35.92 -5.04 15.64
CA PHE A 128 34.92 -5.24 14.59
C PHE A 128 34.61 -3.89 13.97
N THR A 129 35.02 -3.70 12.72
CA THR A 129 34.79 -2.49 11.92
C THR A 129 33.30 -2.19 11.87
N GLU A 130 32.93 -0.91 12.01
CA GLU A 130 31.54 -0.45 11.95
C GLU A 130 30.87 -0.89 10.64
N GLY A 131 30.10 -1.98 10.72
CA GLY A 131 29.29 -2.49 9.62
C GLY A 131 27.82 -2.18 9.88
N SER A 132 27.19 -1.49 8.94
CA SER A 132 25.74 -1.39 8.90
C SER A 132 25.19 -2.64 8.21
N GLU A 133 25.03 -3.72 8.97
CA GLU A 133 24.53 -4.96 8.40
C GLU A 133 23.02 -4.84 8.16
N GLN A 134 22.60 -5.06 6.92
CA GLN A 134 21.17 -5.20 6.61
C GLN A 134 20.70 -6.57 7.07
N ASN A 135 20.39 -6.68 8.36
CA ASN A 135 19.80 -7.87 8.96
C ASN A 135 18.28 -7.94 8.67
N MET A 136 17.93 -7.89 7.39
CA MET A 136 16.55 -8.08 6.94
C MET A 136 16.36 -9.51 6.46
N GLN A 137 15.23 -10.12 6.85
CA GLN A 137 14.78 -11.37 6.25
C GLN A 137 14.66 -11.22 4.72
N PRO A 138 14.83 -12.29 3.92
CA PRO A 138 14.56 -12.22 2.49
C PRO A 138 13.15 -11.67 2.23
N PHE A 139 13.03 -10.70 1.34
CA PHE A 139 11.77 -10.01 1.05
C PHE A 139 11.56 -9.84 -0.45
N GLN A 140 10.29 -9.87 -0.86
CA GLN A 140 9.85 -9.47 -2.19
C GLN A 140 8.97 -8.23 -2.04
N VAL A 141 9.31 -7.16 -2.75
CA VAL A 141 8.56 -5.91 -2.68
C VAL A 141 7.28 -6.04 -3.51
N MET A 142 6.16 -5.72 -2.87
CA MET A 142 4.84 -5.51 -3.49
C MET A 142 4.36 -4.10 -3.15
N LYS A 143 3.40 -3.58 -3.91
CA LYS A 143 2.83 -2.25 -3.66
C LYS A 143 1.60 -2.36 -2.76
N TYR A 144 1.51 -1.49 -1.77
CA TYR A 144 0.33 -1.34 -0.93
C TYR A 144 -0.55 -0.20 -1.45
N CYS A 145 -1.86 -0.46 -1.57
CA CYS A 145 -2.85 0.53 -1.96
C CYS A 145 -3.99 0.58 -0.93
N VAL A 146 -4.43 1.77 -0.58
CA VAL A 146 -5.61 2.03 0.26
C VAL A 146 -6.83 2.19 -0.64
N VAL A 147 -7.91 1.50 -0.32
CA VAL A 147 -9.20 1.65 -1.01
C VAL A 147 -9.84 2.98 -0.60
N THR A 148 -9.98 3.90 -1.56
CA THR A 148 -10.55 5.24 -1.33
C THR A 148 -12.03 5.32 -1.68
N ASN A 149 -12.54 4.37 -2.48
CA ASN A 149 -13.95 4.25 -2.83
C ASN A 149 -14.37 2.78 -2.74
N GLY A 150 -15.48 2.50 -2.05
CA GLY A 150 -15.96 1.15 -1.75
C GLY A 150 -17.12 1.18 -0.75
N ILE A 151 -17.40 0.03 -0.14
CA ILE A 151 -18.44 -0.11 0.88
C ILE A 151 -17.92 0.46 2.21
N PHE A 152 -18.73 1.27 2.90
CA PHE A 152 -18.40 1.71 4.24
C PHE A 152 -18.62 0.55 5.24
N PRO A 153 -17.62 0.16 6.05
CA PRO A 153 -17.75 -0.98 6.94
C PRO A 153 -18.67 -0.66 8.14
N SER A 154 -19.57 -1.60 8.47
CA SER A 154 -20.37 -1.53 9.71
C SER A 154 -19.56 -2.04 10.90
N ARG A 155 -19.63 -1.34 12.04
CA ARG A 155 -19.11 -1.85 13.31
C ARG A 155 -20.13 -2.82 13.90
N ASN A 156 -19.68 -4.00 14.33
CA ASN A 156 -20.48 -4.97 15.09
C ASN A 156 -20.63 -4.55 16.56
#